data_AF-A0A0D8HHN1-F1
#
_entry.id   AF-A0A0D8HHN1-F1
#
_cell.length_a   1.000
_cell.length_b   1.000
_cell.length_c   1.000
_cell.angle_alpha   90.00
_cell.angle_beta   90.00
_cell.angle_gamma   90.00
#
_symmetry.space_group_name_H-M   'P 1'
#
loop_
_entity.id
_entity.type
_entity.pdbx_description
1 polymer ?
#
loop_
_entity_poly.entity_id
_entity_poly.type
_entity_poly.pdbx_seq_one_letter_code
_entity_poly.pdbx_strand_id
1 'polypeptide(L)'
;MAIDEVQRVPELVLALKFVVDGDNRLGRFLLTGSANLLKLPTIEDSLAGWAEIIELFGLSQGELIGHREKFIDRALSGERFINHTSDLSRSDYLELAVAGDIPRS
;
A
#
# COMPACT_ATOMS: atom_id res chain seq x y z
N MET A 1 9.77 14.34 -2.98
CA MET A 1 11.00 13.58 -2.64
C MET A 1 10.57 12.26 -2.01
N ALA A 2 11.18 11.13 -2.39
CA ALA A 2 10.87 9.84 -1.79
C ALA A 2 11.98 9.45 -0.80
N ILE A 3 11.60 8.98 0.39
CA ILE A 3 12.50 8.46 1.41
C ILE A 3 12.07 7.03 1.68
N ASP A 4 12.99 6.11 1.44
CA ASP A 4 12.73 4.69 1.63
C ASP A 4 13.11 4.24 3.04
N GLU A 5 12.32 3.32 3.61
CA GLU A 5 12.62 2.65 4.88
C GLU A 5 12.86 3.63 6.04
N VAL A 6 11.97 4.63 6.19
CA VAL A 6 12.13 5.72 7.17
C VAL A 6 12.23 5.21 8.61
N GLN A 7 11.68 4.03 8.91
CA GLN A 7 11.80 3.38 10.21
C GLN A 7 13.25 3.08 10.62
N ARG A 8 14.19 3.03 9.68
CA ARG A 8 15.62 2.82 9.97
C ARG A 8 16.29 4.06 10.57
N VAL A 9 15.69 5.24 10.39
CA VAL A 9 16.22 6.53 10.86
C VAL A 9 15.09 7.36 11.48
N PRO A 10 14.55 6.96 12.65
CA PRO A 10 13.40 7.64 13.27
C PRO A 10 13.63 9.12 13.58
N GLU A 11 14.87 9.55 13.81
CA GLU A 11 15.24 10.94 14.04
C GLU A 11 14.97 11.85 12.83
N LEU A 12 14.89 11.30 11.62
CA LEU A 12 14.56 12.04 10.40
C LEU A 12 13.16 12.65 10.44
N VAL A 13 12.26 12.04 11.20
CA VAL A 13 10.87 12.47 11.37
C VAL A 13 10.80 13.90 11.92
N LEU A 14 11.66 14.24 12.89
CA LEU A 14 11.71 15.58 13.47
C LEU A 14 12.21 16.63 12.46
N ALA A 15 13.21 16.27 11.64
CA ALA A 15 13.69 17.14 10.58
C ALA A 15 12.62 17.37 9.50
N LEU A 16 11.87 16.32 9.14
CA LEU A 16 10.75 16.45 8.21
C LEU A 16 9.66 17.35 8.77
N LYS A 17 9.31 17.18 10.05
CA LYS A 17 8.36 18.04 10.78
C LYS A 17 8.77 19.52 10.67
N PHE A 18 10.01 19.84 11.01
CA PHE A 18 10.52 21.21 10.93
C PHE A 18 10.36 21.82 9.52
N VAL A 19 10.60 21.03 8.47
CA VAL A 19 10.46 21.48 7.08
C VAL A 19 8.99 21.67 6.69
N VAL A 20 8.08 20.79 7.11
CA VAL A 20 6.65 20.93 6.76
C VAL A 20 5.96 22.02 7.59
N ASP A 21 6.32 22.20 8.86
CA ASP A 21 5.78 23.26 9.72
C ASP A 21 6.11 24.67 9.16
N GLY A 22 7.24 24.81 8.45
CA GLY A 22 7.63 26.07 7.79
C GLY A 22 7.04 26.28 6.39
N ASP A 23 6.51 25.23 5.75
CA ASP A 23 5.97 25.27 4.39
C ASP A 23 5.01 24.10 4.15
N ASN A 24 3.70 24.40 4.29
CA ASN A 24 2.59 23.45 4.27
C ASN A 24 2.22 22.91 2.88
N ARG A 25 3.14 22.91 1.92
CA ARG A 25 2.87 22.34 0.59
C ARG A 25 2.67 20.82 0.69
N LEU A 26 1.46 20.38 0.37
CA LEU A 26 1.06 18.97 0.33
C LEU A 26 1.94 18.14 -0.64
N GLY A 27 2.11 16.85 -0.33
CA GLY A 27 2.81 15.90 -1.20
C GLY A 27 4.32 16.12 -1.35
N ARG A 28 4.94 16.89 -0.45
CA ARG A 28 6.38 17.20 -0.48
C ARG A 28 7.25 15.95 -0.33
N PHE A 29 6.84 15.05 0.55
CA PHE A 29 7.56 13.84 0.90
C PHE A 29 6.67 12.61 0.72
N LEU A 30 7.24 11.56 0.14
CA LEU A 30 6.71 10.21 0.16
C LEU A 30 7.61 9.38 1.07
N LEU A 31 7.05 8.80 2.11
CA LEU A 31 7.78 7.96 3.05
C LEU A 31 7.31 6.52 2.85
N THR A 32 8.25 5.58 2.79
CA THR A 32 7.94 4.15 2.79
C THR A 32 8.49 3.51 4.07
N GLY A 33 7.92 2.37 4.42
CA GLY A 33 8.48 1.51 5.44
C GLY A 33 7.82 0.14 5.41
N SER A 34 8.62 -0.91 5.42
CA SER A 34 8.15 -2.29 5.57
C SER A 34 7.64 -2.63 6.98
N ALA A 35 8.00 -1.82 7.97
CA ALA A 35 7.44 -1.90 9.32
C ALA A 35 6.22 -1.00 9.47
N ASN A 36 5.31 -1.37 10.37
CA ASN A 36 4.15 -0.53 10.67
C ASN A 36 4.61 0.82 11.26
N LEU A 37 4.61 1.86 10.42
CA LEU A 37 5.06 3.21 10.75
C LEU A 37 4.19 3.86 11.84
N LEU A 38 2.93 3.46 11.99
CA LEU A 38 2.04 3.91 13.09
C LEU A 38 2.56 3.43 14.44
N LYS A 39 3.28 2.31 14.49
CA LYS A 39 3.88 1.83 15.75
C LYS A 39 5.10 2.63 16.18
N LEU A 40 5.59 3.57 15.36
CA LEU A 40 6.67 4.48 15.75
C LEU A 40 6.03 5.70 16.43
N PRO A 41 6.10 5.81 17.77
CA PRO A 41 5.44 6.90 18.50
C PRO A 41 5.90 8.27 18.02
N THR A 42 7.17 8.36 17.61
CA THR A 42 7.77 9.58 17.06
C THR A 42 7.07 10.05 15.78
N ILE A 43 6.60 9.14 14.91
CA ILE A 43 5.93 9.49 13.64
C ILE A 43 4.52 9.99 13.90
N GLU A 44 3.74 9.25 14.69
CA GLU A 44 2.36 9.64 15.01
C GLU A 44 2.32 11.03 15.66
N ASP A 45 3.13 11.28 16.69
CA ASP A 45 3.12 12.57 17.39
C ASP A 45 3.67 13.73 16.52
N SER A 46 4.67 13.47 15.67
CA SER A 46 5.35 14.54 14.93
C SER A 46 4.62 14.96 13.66
N LEU A 47 3.98 14.01 12.96
CA LEU A 47 3.37 14.23 11.64
C LEU A 47 1.85 14.14 11.64
N ALA A 48 1.20 14.01 12.80
CA ALA A 48 -0.25 14.08 12.92
C ALA A 48 -0.83 15.33 12.22
N GLY A 49 -1.81 15.12 11.34
CA GLY A 49 -2.46 16.17 10.57
C GLY A 49 -1.68 16.70 9.36
N TRP A 50 -0.42 16.29 9.19
CA TRP A 50 0.44 16.67 8.05
C TRP A 50 0.73 15.51 7.10
N ALA A 51 0.62 14.28 7.60
CA ALA A 51 0.85 13.07 6.83
C ALA A 51 -0.44 12.24 6.73
N GLU A 52 -0.63 11.65 5.57
CA GLU A 52 -1.60 10.58 5.34
C GLU A 52 -0.84 9.26 5.24
N ILE A 53 -1.34 8.24 5.94
CA ILE A 53 -0.71 6.92 5.97
C ILE A 53 -1.52 5.99 5.09
N ILE A 54 -0.84 5.40 4.11
CA ILE A 54 -1.42 4.43 3.18
C ILE A 54 -0.80 3.08 3.51
N GLU A 55 -1.62 2.16 4.01
CA GLU A 55 -1.23 0.77 4.18
C GLU A 55 -1.28 0.05 2.83
N LEU A 56 -0.18 -0.61 2.47
CA LEU A 56 -0.09 -1.42 1.27
C LEU A 56 -0.19 -2.89 1.67
N PHE A 57 -1.17 -3.60 1.10
CA PHE A 57 -1.27 -5.06 1.21
C PHE A 57 -0.33 -5.73 0.20
N GLY A 58 -0.12 -7.04 0.37
CA GLY A 58 0.62 -7.80 -0.62
C GLY A 58 -0.08 -7.83 -1.98
N LEU A 59 0.65 -8.32 -2.98
CA LEU A 59 0.19 -8.31 -4.36
C LEU A 59 -1.01 -9.25 -4.52
N SER A 60 -1.98 -8.80 -5.31
CA SER A 60 -3.05 -9.64 -5.82
C SER A 60 -2.50 -10.75 -6.73
N GLN A 61 -3.26 -11.82 -6.90
CA GLN A 61 -2.90 -12.90 -7.84
C GLN A 61 -2.72 -12.39 -9.28
N GLY A 62 -3.53 -11.41 -9.69
CA GLY A 62 -3.38 -10.74 -10.99
C GLY A 62 -2.05 -10.02 -11.11
N GLU A 63 -1.65 -9.23 -10.12
CA GLU A 63 -0.37 -8.51 -10.14
C GLU A 63 0.83 -9.46 -10.17
N LEU A 64 0.76 -10.59 -9.45
CA LEU A 64 1.81 -11.63 -9.47
C LEU A 64 2.02 -12.22 -10.86
N ILE A 65 0.95 -12.33 -11.67
CA ILE A 65 1.02 -12.80 -13.06
C ILE A 65 1.13 -11.66 -14.09
N GLY A 66 1.33 -10.41 -13.65
CA GLY A 66 1.42 -9.24 -14.51
C GLY A 66 0.09 -8.82 -15.17
N HIS A 67 -1.04 -9.33 -14.68
CA HIS A 67 -2.37 -8.95 -15.10
C HIS A 67 -2.83 -7.67 -14.38
N ARG A 68 -3.22 -6.64 -15.14
CA ARG A 68 -3.80 -5.43 -14.58
C ARG A 68 -5.26 -5.64 -14.22
N GLU A 69 -5.54 -5.71 -12.93
CA GLU A 69 -6.89 -5.84 -12.39
C GLU A 69 -7.77 -4.65 -12.76
N LYS A 70 -9.02 -4.95 -13.15
CA LYS A 70 -10.09 -3.95 -13.40
C LYS A 70 -11.28 -4.13 -12.46
N PHE A 71 -11.15 -5.02 -11.48
CA PHE A 71 -12.24 -5.39 -10.59
C PHE A 71 -12.78 -4.17 -9.83
N ILE A 72 -11.90 -3.37 -9.21
CA ILE A 72 -12.29 -2.19 -8.42
C ILE A 72 -12.99 -1.14 -9.31
N ASP A 73 -12.44 -0.83 -10.49
CA ASP A 73 -13.05 0.12 -11.41
C ASP A 73 -14.47 -0.30 -11.82
N ARG A 74 -14.65 -1.60 -12.14
CA ARG A 74 -15.95 -2.19 -12.52
C ARG A 74 -16.94 -2.24 -11.36
N ALA A 75 -16.46 -2.54 -10.15
CA ALA A 75 -17.28 -2.58 -8.96
C ALA A 75 -17.80 -1.17 -8.61
N LEU A 76 -16.93 -0.16 -8.69
CA LEU A 76 -17.30 1.24 -8.44
C LEU A 76 -18.19 1.82 -9.54
N SER A 77 -18.13 1.30 -10.78
CA SER A 77 -19.07 1.68 -11.83
C SER A 77 -20.48 1.07 -11.67
N GLY A 78 -20.71 0.28 -10.61
CA GLY A 78 -21.99 -0.36 -10.33
C GLY A 78 -22.25 -1.62 -11.18
N GLU A 79 -21.20 -2.21 -11.76
CA GLU A 79 -21.34 -3.44 -12.53
C GLU A 79 -21.72 -4.62 -11.60
N ARG A 80 -22.60 -5.49 -12.08
CA ARG A 80 -23.01 -6.70 -11.34
C ARG A 80 -22.21 -7.91 -11.82
N PHE A 81 -21.47 -8.54 -10.91
CA PHE A 81 -20.63 -9.71 -11.18
C PHE A 81 -21.41 -11.05 -11.07
N ILE A 82 -22.53 -11.16 -11.81
CA ILE A 82 -23.45 -12.30 -11.68
C ILE A 82 -23.18 -13.45 -12.68
N ASN A 83 -22.40 -13.22 -13.73
CA ASN A 83 -22.15 -14.20 -14.80
C ASN A 83 -20.66 -14.31 -15.16
N HIS A 84 -19.81 -14.58 -14.17
CA HIS A 84 -18.39 -14.85 -14.46
C HIS A 84 -18.20 -16.32 -14.84
N THR A 85 -17.59 -16.56 -15.99
CA THR A 85 -17.11 -17.87 -16.43
C THR A 85 -15.60 -17.88 -16.44
N SER A 86 -15.01 -19.00 -16.06
CA SER A 86 -13.55 -19.20 -16.01
C SER A 86 -13.21 -20.59 -16.52
N ASP A 87 -12.07 -20.70 -17.20
CA ASP A 87 -11.50 -21.96 -17.64
C ASP A 87 -10.77 -22.70 -16.49
N LEU A 88 -10.61 -22.05 -15.34
CA LEU A 88 -9.99 -22.62 -14.15
C LEU A 88 -10.89 -23.68 -13.52
N SER A 89 -10.28 -24.82 -13.20
CA SER A 89 -10.92 -25.85 -12.39
C SER A 89 -11.04 -25.40 -10.93
N ARG A 90 -11.85 -26.13 -10.16
CA ARG A 90 -11.98 -25.90 -8.71
C ARG A 90 -10.64 -26.03 -7.98
N SER A 91 -9.78 -26.96 -8.41
CA SER A 91 -8.47 -27.16 -7.81
C SER A 91 -7.56 -25.96 -8.05
N ASP A 92 -7.57 -25.40 -9.26
CA ASP A 92 -6.78 -24.21 -9.60
C ASP A 92 -7.18 -23.01 -8.73
N TYR A 93 -8.47 -22.85 -8.45
CA TYR A 93 -8.95 -21.81 -7.52
C TYR A 93 -8.45 -22.01 -6.09
N LEU A 94 -8.36 -23.26 -5.62
CA LEU A 94 -7.82 -23.53 -4.29
C LEU A 94 -6.33 -23.24 -4.23
N GLU A 95 -5.58 -23.59 -5.28
CA GLU A 95 -4.16 -23.26 -5.40
C GLU A 95 -3.93 -21.73 -5.39
N LEU A 96 -4.73 -20.97 -6.15
CA LEU A 96 -4.67 -19.50 -6.13
C LEU A 96 -5.07 -18.91 -4.78
N ALA A 97 -6.03 -19.50 -4.07
CA ALA A 97 -6.47 -19.00 -2.77
C ALA A 97 -5.44 -19.22 -1.66
N VAL A 98 -4.57 -20.24 -1.79
CA VAL A 98 -3.48 -20.51 -0.84
C VAL A 98 -2.13 -19.99 -1.33
N ALA A 99 -2.04 -19.55 -2.57
CA ALA A 99 -0.90 -18.83 -3.08
C ALA A 99 -0.77 -17.52 -2.31
N GLY A 100 0.37 -17.35 -1.63
CA GLY A 100 0.68 -16.11 -0.93
C GLY A 100 0.78 -14.92 -1.88
N ASP A 101 0.98 -13.75 -1.28
CA ASP A 101 0.98 -12.43 -1.90
C ASP A 101 2.39 -11.89 -2.22
N ILE A 102 3.41 -12.72 -1.99
CA ILE A 102 4.83 -12.39 -2.19
C ILE A 102 5.37 -13.15 -3.42
N PRO A 103 6.06 -12.47 -4.35
CA PRO A 103 6.77 -13.14 -5.44
C PRO A 103 7.83 -14.08 -4.86
N ARG A 104 7.76 -15.38 -5.17
CA ARG A 104 8.85 -16.31 -4.84
C ARG A 104 9.98 -16.07 -5.84
N SER A 105 11.09 -15.49 -5.36
CA SER A 105 12.34 -15.33 -6.09
C SER A 105 13.02 -16.66 -6.39
#